data_AF-A0A2V9ARF6-F1
#
_entry.id   AF-A0A2V9ARF6-F1
#
_cell.length_a   1.000
_cell.length_b   1.000
_cell.length_c   1.000
_cell.angle_alpha   90.00
_cell.angle_beta   90.00
_cell.angle_gamma   90.00
#
_symmetry.space_group_name_H-M   'P 1'
#
loop_
_entity.id
_entity.type
_entity.pdbx_description
1 polymer ?
#
loop_
_entity_poly.entity_id
_entity_poly.type
_entity_poly.pdbx_seq_one_letter_code
_entity_poly.pdbx_strand_id
1 'polypeptide(L)'
;MSPASKVPPKKVLAKAAAKAAPDKRIELLFEVGCEEIPAGMLARAETELKAGFEKQLAAENLMEGVAVESFSTPRRLTLWARGLPVRQADVTSEVTGPPKSVAYDAVGAPTRAAVSFAEKQGIALHEVYFQQTPKGEYLAAKQVKRGRATEHILADILPRILHDLYWPKTMTWTGLSGARFIRPIRWIVGLLDGKPLKFSYAGIAAADVTRGHRFAGSASIRVRSFADYEKQLRSNGVVVRTAERLEKIERELAAHAKKGSYRIHEDADLLKLVTYLNELPSVIHGDFDPAFLNLPDEILVTVM
;
A
#
# COMPACT_ATOMS: atom_id res chain seq x y z
N MET A 1 27.99 1.85 66.65
CA MET A 1 27.12 2.48 65.62
C MET A 1 27.96 2.68 64.37
N SER A 2 27.73 1.86 63.35
CA SER A 2 28.49 1.87 62.07
C SER A 2 28.11 3.07 61.19
N PRO A 3 29.06 3.63 60.42
CA PRO A 3 28.72 4.60 59.37
C PRO A 3 28.29 3.86 58.10
N ALA A 4 27.15 4.27 57.56
CA ALA A 4 26.55 3.74 56.34
C ALA A 4 27.34 4.18 55.09
N SER A 5 27.83 3.22 54.32
CA SER A 5 28.42 3.41 53.01
C SER A 5 27.33 3.68 51.96
N LYS A 6 27.35 4.87 51.35
CA LYS A 6 26.49 5.24 50.21
C LYS A 6 27.07 4.67 48.91
N VAL A 7 26.38 3.71 48.32
CA VAL A 7 26.65 3.22 46.97
C VAL A 7 26.14 4.25 45.94
N PRO A 8 26.93 4.66 44.93
CA PRO A 8 26.46 5.58 43.89
C PRO A 8 25.56 4.87 42.87
N PRO A 9 24.61 5.57 42.24
CA PRO A 9 23.64 4.96 41.34
C PRO A 9 24.26 4.55 40.00
N LYS A 10 23.86 3.37 39.51
CA LYS A 10 24.22 2.82 38.19
C LYS A 10 23.76 3.76 37.07
N LYS A 11 24.70 4.25 36.25
CA LYS A 11 24.39 4.89 34.96
C LYS A 11 23.73 3.86 34.04
N VAL A 12 22.45 4.07 33.74
CA VAL A 12 21.75 3.39 32.65
C VAL A 12 22.35 3.88 31.34
N LEU A 13 23.07 3.02 30.62
CA LEU A 13 23.59 3.29 29.29
C LEU A 13 22.40 3.43 28.32
N ALA A 14 22.11 4.66 27.92
CA ALA A 14 21.17 4.95 26.86
C ALA A 14 21.64 4.29 25.55
N LYS A 15 20.72 3.52 24.93
CA LYS A 15 20.88 2.90 23.62
C LYS A 15 21.10 4.01 22.59
N ALA A 16 22.33 4.17 22.11
CA ALA A 16 22.64 5.13 21.05
C ALA A 16 21.95 4.67 19.75
N ALA A 17 20.90 5.39 19.36
CA ALA A 17 20.32 5.27 18.03
C ALA A 17 21.36 5.74 17.00
N ALA A 18 21.69 4.87 16.05
CA ALA A 18 22.54 5.24 14.93
C ALA A 18 21.91 6.42 14.18
N LYS A 19 22.70 7.47 13.95
CA LYS A 19 22.26 8.72 13.33
C LYS A 19 21.87 8.45 11.86
N ALA A 20 20.57 8.36 11.60
CA ALA A 20 20.04 8.12 10.25
C ALA A 20 20.33 9.31 9.33
N ALA A 21 20.77 9.02 8.10
CA ALA A 21 20.87 9.99 7.01
C ALA A 21 19.52 10.70 6.80
N PRO A 22 19.47 11.93 6.25
CA PRO A 22 18.21 12.65 6.01
C PRO A 22 17.24 11.74 5.25
N ASP A 23 16.12 11.44 5.88
CA ASP A 23 15.21 10.37 5.53
C ASP A 23 14.41 10.77 4.28
N LYS A 24 15.04 10.63 3.10
CA LYS A 24 14.40 10.91 1.82
C LYS A 24 13.10 10.12 1.78
N ARG A 25 11.98 10.84 1.76
CA ARG A 25 10.65 10.28 1.58
C ARG A 25 10.29 10.27 0.10
N ILE A 26 9.67 9.19 -0.34
CA ILE A 26 9.26 8.97 -1.73
C ILE A 26 7.77 8.62 -1.81
N GLU A 27 7.21 8.75 -3.00
CA GLU A 27 5.82 8.36 -3.29
C GLU A 27 5.75 7.09 -4.16
N LEU A 28 4.66 6.35 -3.99
CA LEU A 28 4.24 5.24 -4.82
C LEU A 28 2.89 5.58 -5.46
N LEU A 29 2.83 5.49 -6.79
CA LEU A 29 1.58 5.36 -7.54
C LEU A 29 1.46 3.91 -8.02
N PHE A 30 0.37 3.26 -7.63
CA PHE A 30 0.02 1.93 -8.10
C PHE A 30 -1.38 1.92 -8.69
N GLU A 31 -1.55 1.30 -9.85
CA GLU A 31 -2.83 1.15 -10.53
C GLU A 31 -2.94 -0.27 -11.08
N VAL A 32 -4.09 -0.91 -10.89
CA VAL A 32 -4.48 -2.10 -11.63
C VAL A 32 -5.67 -1.73 -12.52
N GLY A 33 -5.44 -1.78 -13.83
CA GLY A 33 -6.46 -1.56 -14.84
C GLY A 33 -7.03 -2.87 -15.36
N CYS A 34 -8.35 -2.94 -15.51
CA CYS A 34 -9.06 -4.17 -15.86
C CYS A 34 -10.32 -3.89 -16.69
N GLU A 35 -11.03 -4.94 -17.08
CA GLU A 35 -12.41 -4.80 -17.56
C GLU A 35 -13.36 -4.38 -16.44
N GLU A 36 -14.58 -3.98 -16.79
CA GLU A 36 -15.51 -3.34 -15.85
C GLU A 36 -15.88 -4.20 -14.65
N ILE A 37 -15.52 -3.71 -13.47
CA ILE A 37 -15.88 -4.25 -12.16
C ILE A 37 -17.31 -3.80 -11.83
N PRO A 38 -18.17 -4.67 -11.30
CA PRO A 38 -19.49 -4.27 -10.82
C PRO A 38 -19.39 -3.14 -9.77
N ALA A 39 -20.14 -2.06 -9.97
CA ALA A 39 -20.05 -0.84 -9.15
C ALA A 39 -20.23 -1.10 -7.65
N GLY A 40 -21.15 -1.99 -7.27
CA GLY A 40 -21.39 -2.36 -5.87
C GLY A 40 -20.20 -3.00 -5.16
N MET A 41 -19.15 -3.41 -5.88
CA MET A 41 -17.94 -4.01 -5.30
C MET A 41 -16.78 -3.02 -5.15
N LEU A 42 -16.80 -1.88 -5.85
CA LEU A 42 -15.66 -0.96 -5.93
C LEU A 42 -15.33 -0.28 -4.61
N ALA A 43 -16.34 0.22 -3.88
CA ALA A 43 -16.14 0.87 -2.57
C ALA A 43 -15.41 -0.03 -1.56
N ARG A 44 -15.81 -1.31 -1.53
CA ARG A 44 -15.19 -2.32 -0.67
C ARG A 44 -13.77 -2.64 -1.16
N ALA A 45 -13.60 -2.87 -2.47
CA ALA A 45 -12.30 -3.17 -3.05
C ALA A 45 -11.29 -2.04 -2.83
N GLU A 46 -11.73 -0.77 -2.91
CA GLU A 46 -10.93 0.40 -2.59
C GLU A 46 -10.44 0.36 -1.14
N THR A 47 -11.35 0.14 -0.19
CA THR A 47 -11.03 0.03 1.24
C THR A 47 -10.09 -1.14 1.54
N GLU A 48 -10.37 -2.31 0.97
CA GLU A 48 -9.56 -3.52 1.16
C GLU A 48 -8.17 -3.38 0.54
N LEU A 49 -8.04 -2.74 -0.63
CA LEU A 49 -6.75 -2.47 -1.27
C LEU A 49 -5.87 -1.61 -0.36
N LYS A 50 -6.43 -0.52 0.18
CA LYS A 50 -5.72 0.33 1.15
C LYS A 50 -5.33 -0.43 2.41
N ALA A 51 -6.29 -1.09 3.06
CA ALA A 51 -6.04 -1.80 4.31
C ALA A 51 -5.02 -2.94 4.14
N GLY A 52 -5.10 -3.68 3.03
CA GLY A 52 -4.15 -4.74 2.69
C GLY A 52 -2.73 -4.19 2.48
N PHE A 53 -2.61 -3.05 1.80
CA PHE A 53 -1.33 -2.39 1.59
C PHE A 53 -0.73 -1.85 2.89
N GLU A 54 -1.51 -1.13 3.71
CA GLU A 54 -1.08 -0.64 5.02
C GLU A 54 -0.62 -1.78 5.94
N LYS A 55 -1.36 -2.90 5.95
CA LYS A 55 -0.98 -4.11 6.71
C LYS A 55 0.36 -4.66 6.26
N GLN A 56 0.62 -4.75 4.95
CA GLN A 56 1.89 -5.24 4.40
C GLN A 56 3.04 -4.26 4.72
N LEU A 57 2.82 -2.95 4.60
CA LEU A 57 3.83 -1.96 5.00
C LEU A 57 4.15 -2.04 6.49
N ALA A 58 3.15 -2.24 7.35
CA ALA A 58 3.36 -2.41 8.79
C ALA A 58 4.18 -3.67 9.09
N ALA A 59 3.86 -4.80 8.44
CA ALA A 59 4.61 -6.05 8.56
C ALA A 59 6.09 -5.90 8.13
N GLU A 60 6.35 -5.03 7.16
CA GLU A 60 7.69 -4.71 6.66
C GLU A 60 8.33 -3.50 7.39
N ASN A 61 7.74 -2.99 8.46
CA ASN A 61 8.24 -1.81 9.21
C ASN A 61 8.48 -0.57 8.32
N LEU A 62 7.61 -0.35 7.33
CA LEU A 62 7.67 0.77 6.38
C LEU A 62 6.60 1.83 6.63
N MET A 63 5.65 1.59 7.54
CA MET A 63 4.43 2.42 7.70
C MET A 63 4.67 3.77 8.38
N GLU A 64 5.79 3.96 9.07
CA GLU A 64 6.06 5.19 9.83
C GLU A 64 6.11 6.43 8.92
N GLY A 65 5.22 7.39 9.17
CA GLY A 65 5.13 8.63 8.38
C GLY A 65 4.51 8.44 6.98
N VAL A 66 3.94 7.27 6.69
CA VAL A 66 3.30 6.99 5.39
C VAL A 66 1.82 7.35 5.44
N ALA A 67 1.36 8.09 4.42
CA ALA A 67 -0.06 8.33 4.18
C ALA A 67 -0.50 7.56 2.94
N VAL A 68 -1.55 6.74 3.07
CA VAL A 68 -2.09 5.92 1.98
C VAL A 68 -3.51 6.38 1.63
N GLU A 69 -3.74 6.62 0.35
CA GLU A 69 -5.05 6.83 -0.25
C GLU A 69 -5.29 5.76 -1.31
N SER A 70 -6.54 5.41 -1.51
CA SER A 70 -6.99 4.51 -2.56
C SER A 70 -8.15 5.14 -3.31
N PHE A 71 -8.28 4.81 -4.57
CA PHE A 71 -9.34 5.29 -5.44
C PHE A 71 -9.79 4.15 -6.34
N SER A 72 -11.00 4.29 -6.87
CA SER A 72 -11.53 3.32 -7.81
C SER A 72 -12.40 3.98 -8.86
N THR A 73 -12.50 3.32 -10.01
CA THR A 73 -13.47 3.59 -11.08
C THR A 73 -13.91 2.24 -11.66
N PRO A 74 -14.91 2.16 -12.56
CA PRO A 74 -15.34 0.90 -13.17
C PRO A 74 -14.21 0.00 -13.67
N ARG A 75 -13.11 0.58 -14.17
CA ARG A 75 -12.03 -0.17 -14.83
C ARG A 75 -10.68 -0.09 -14.13
N ARG A 76 -10.60 0.53 -12.95
CA ARG A 76 -9.31 0.64 -12.24
C ARG A 76 -9.47 0.69 -10.73
N LEU A 77 -8.51 0.09 -10.05
CA LEU A 77 -8.22 0.38 -8.64
C LEU A 77 -6.86 1.07 -8.58
N THR A 78 -6.75 2.11 -7.78
CA THR A 78 -5.54 2.93 -7.65
C THR A 78 -5.17 3.05 -6.18
N LEU A 79 -3.88 3.05 -5.89
CA LEU A 79 -3.32 3.33 -4.59
C LEU A 79 -2.24 4.40 -4.73
N TRP A 80 -2.26 5.38 -3.83
CA TRP A 80 -1.25 6.41 -3.70
C TRP A 80 -0.70 6.40 -2.28
N ALA A 81 0.58 6.09 -2.15
CA ALA A 81 1.27 6.18 -0.87
C ALA A 81 2.32 7.27 -0.92
N ARG A 82 2.33 8.16 0.07
CA ARG A 82 3.34 9.21 0.25
C ARG A 82 4.09 8.97 1.54
N GLY A 83 5.33 9.42 1.60
CA GLY A 83 6.10 9.34 2.85
C GLY A 83 6.83 8.02 3.04
N LEU A 84 6.95 7.19 2.00
CA LEU A 84 7.68 5.93 2.08
C LEU A 84 9.18 6.21 2.28
N PRO A 85 9.90 5.49 3.16
CA PRO A 85 11.36 5.54 3.17
C PRO A 85 11.91 4.92 1.89
N VAL A 86 13.12 5.29 1.48
CA VAL A 86 13.81 4.62 0.36
C VAL A 86 14.21 3.18 0.71
N ARG A 87 14.42 2.89 1.99
CA ARG A 87 14.87 1.59 2.50
C ARG A 87 14.37 1.37 3.92
N GLN A 88 14.16 0.11 4.31
CA GLN A 88 14.01 -0.25 5.71
C GLN A 88 15.23 0.20 6.53
N ALA A 89 14.98 0.52 7.81
CA ALA A 89 16.05 0.71 8.78
C ALA A 89 16.83 -0.59 9.00
N ASP A 90 18.12 -0.47 9.28
CA ASP A 90 18.93 -1.61 9.65
C ASP A 90 18.51 -2.10 11.05
N VAL A 91 18.38 -3.41 11.22
CA VAL A 91 17.99 -4.03 12.49
C VAL A 91 19.23 -4.57 13.16
N THR A 92 19.56 -4.03 14.34
CA THR A 92 20.63 -4.55 15.18
C THR A 92 20.03 -5.50 16.21
N SER A 93 20.37 -6.79 16.13
CA SER A 93 20.07 -7.81 17.13
C SER A 93 21.34 -8.20 17.88
N GLU A 94 21.17 -8.66 19.11
CA GLU A 94 22.26 -9.19 19.93
C GLU A 94 22.11 -10.72 19.96
N VAL A 95 23.21 -11.43 19.68
CA VAL A 95 23.26 -12.90 19.68
C VAL A 95 24.18 -13.33 20.81
N THR A 96 23.67 -14.14 21.74
CA THR A 96 24.46 -14.72 22.82
C THR A 96 25.18 -15.98 22.34
N GLY A 97 26.46 -16.08 22.68
CA GLY A 97 27.38 -17.16 22.36
C GLY A 97 27.67 -18.08 23.55
N PRO A 98 28.86 -18.70 23.64
CA PRO A 98 29.23 -19.57 24.76
C PRO A 98 29.52 -18.78 26.05
N PRO A 99 29.42 -19.42 27.23
CA PRO A 99 29.83 -18.80 28.50
C PRO A 99 31.32 -18.47 28.50
N LYS A 100 31.72 -17.44 29.25
CA LYS A 100 33.11 -16.97 29.34
C LYS A 100 34.11 -18.07 29.67
N SER A 101 33.74 -18.97 30.57
CA SER A 101 34.56 -20.13 30.97
C SER A 101 34.85 -21.13 29.85
N VAL A 102 34.04 -21.11 28.78
CA VAL A 102 34.23 -21.94 27.59
C VAL A 102 34.86 -21.12 26.46
N ALA A 103 34.58 -19.82 26.41
CA ALA A 103 35.08 -18.90 25.39
C ALA A 103 36.57 -18.53 25.57
N TYR A 104 37.06 -18.48 26.81
CA TYR A 104 38.45 -18.15 27.12
C TYR A 104 39.03 -19.15 28.12
N ASP A 105 40.30 -19.50 27.94
CA ASP A 105 41.01 -20.39 28.84
C ASP A 105 41.52 -19.67 30.11
N ALA A 106 42.17 -20.41 31.00
CA ALA A 106 42.68 -19.90 32.28
C ALA A 106 43.78 -18.83 32.12
N VAL A 107 44.40 -18.72 30.94
CA VAL A 107 45.45 -17.73 30.63
C VAL A 107 44.86 -16.51 29.91
N GLY A 108 43.56 -16.53 29.62
CA GLY A 108 42.85 -15.45 28.93
C GLY A 108 42.99 -15.52 27.41
N ALA A 109 43.44 -16.63 26.83
CA ALA A 109 43.47 -16.82 25.39
C ALA A 109 42.11 -17.31 24.88
N PRO A 110 41.64 -16.83 23.71
CA PRO A 110 40.38 -17.26 23.15
C PRO A 110 40.44 -18.71 22.70
N THR A 111 39.44 -19.49 23.10
CA THR A 111 39.33 -20.90 22.69
C THR A 111 38.73 -21.02 21.29
N ARG A 112 38.77 -22.23 20.74
CA ARG A 112 38.08 -22.56 19.48
C ARG A 112 36.58 -22.22 19.52
N ALA A 113 35.94 -22.27 20.68
CA ALA A 113 34.53 -21.92 20.82
C ALA A 113 34.26 -20.44 20.58
N ALA A 114 35.15 -19.55 21.05
CA ALA A 114 35.04 -18.12 20.80
C ALA A 114 35.33 -17.78 19.33
N VAL A 115 36.35 -18.40 18.74
CA VAL A 115 36.71 -18.22 17.31
C VAL A 115 35.55 -18.64 16.41
N SER A 116 35.03 -19.85 16.61
CA SER A 116 33.91 -20.37 15.82
C SER A 116 32.62 -19.58 16.02
N PHE A 117 32.39 -19.00 17.20
CA PHE A 117 31.27 -18.09 17.41
C PHE A 117 31.43 -16.80 16.59
N ALA A 118 32.60 -16.16 16.64
CA ALA A 118 32.87 -14.94 15.87
C ALA A 118 32.75 -15.18 14.36
N GLU A 119 33.33 -16.28 13.85
CA GLU A 119 33.22 -16.70 12.44
C GLU A 119 31.76 -16.91 12.03
N LYS A 120 30.96 -17.61 12.85
CA LYS A 120 29.54 -17.85 12.57
C LYS A 120 28.73 -16.54 12.52
N GLN A 121 29.11 -15.54 13.31
CA GLN A 121 28.48 -14.22 13.28
C GLN A 121 29.05 -13.30 12.20
N GLY A 122 30.11 -13.72 11.49
CA GLY A 122 30.75 -12.95 10.42
C GLY A 122 31.49 -11.70 10.91
N ILE A 123 31.96 -11.68 12.15
CA ILE A 123 32.67 -10.55 12.77
C ILE A 123 34.06 -10.97 13.25
N ALA A 124 34.95 -10.00 13.46
CA ALA A 124 36.25 -10.29 14.03
C ALA A 124 36.13 -10.62 15.52
N LEU A 125 37.03 -11.47 16.02
CA LEU A 125 37.01 -11.92 17.41
C LEU A 125 37.14 -10.77 18.43
N HIS A 126 37.75 -9.65 18.07
CA HIS A 126 37.84 -8.48 18.95
C HIS A 126 36.56 -7.63 19.01
N GLU A 127 35.57 -7.91 18.15
CA GLU A 127 34.28 -7.20 18.11
C GLU A 127 33.21 -7.87 18.98
N VAL A 128 33.49 -9.07 19.51
CA VAL A 128 32.63 -9.71 20.52
C VAL A 128 32.83 -9.04 21.88
N TYR A 129 31.80 -9.10 22.72
CA TYR A 129 31.84 -8.57 24.08
C TYR A 129 31.17 -9.53 25.05
N PHE A 130 31.36 -9.31 26.34
CA PHE A 130 30.66 -10.08 27.35
C PHE A 130 29.38 -9.41 27.79
N GLN A 131 28.34 -10.22 27.94
CA GLN A 131 27.05 -9.83 28.46
C GLN A 131 26.72 -10.64 29.71
N GLN A 132 26.27 -9.96 30.76
CA GLN A 132 25.76 -10.62 31.95
C GLN A 132 24.37 -11.19 31.67
N THR A 133 24.21 -12.49 31.87
CA THR A 133 22.92 -13.21 31.81
C THR A 133 22.58 -13.79 33.18
N PRO A 134 21.33 -14.22 33.44
CA PRO A 134 20.98 -14.92 34.67
C PRO A 134 21.78 -16.22 34.91
N LYS A 135 22.39 -16.78 33.86
CA LYS A 135 23.19 -18.02 33.92
C LYS A 135 24.70 -17.77 33.95
N GLY A 136 25.14 -16.51 34.06
CA GLY A 136 26.55 -16.12 34.10
C GLY A 136 26.96 -15.14 32.99
N GLU A 137 28.26 -14.92 32.84
CA GLU A 137 28.84 -14.04 31.82
C GLU A 137 29.04 -14.81 30.50
N TYR A 138 28.42 -14.35 29.43
CA TYR A 138 28.41 -15.01 28.12
C TYR A 138 29.01 -14.10 27.06
N LEU A 139 29.67 -14.70 26.07
CA LEU A 139 30.07 -13.98 24.86
C LEU A 139 28.80 -13.50 24.13
N ALA A 140 28.87 -12.33 23.51
CA ALA A 140 27.78 -11.75 22.74
C ALA A 140 28.35 -11.00 21.53
N ALA A 141 27.55 -10.94 20.48
CA ALA A 141 27.86 -10.20 19.26
C ALA A 141 26.65 -9.35 18.86
N LYS A 142 26.91 -8.15 18.33
CA LYS A 142 25.89 -7.37 17.63
C LYS A 142 25.87 -7.80 16.18
N GLN A 143 24.71 -8.27 15.73
CA GLN A 143 24.45 -8.57 14.33
C GLN A 143 23.60 -7.45 13.74
N VAL A 144 24.12 -6.81 12.69
CA VAL A 144 23.39 -5.77 11.95
C VAL A 144 22.82 -6.39 10.68
N LYS A 145 21.50 -6.59 10.65
CA LYS A 145 20.78 -6.96 9.43
C LYS A 145 20.43 -5.70 8.65
N ARG A 146 21.08 -5.51 7.50
CA ARG A 146 20.79 -4.37 6.62
C ARG A 146 19.34 -4.42 6.14
N GLY A 147 18.67 -3.28 6.19
CA GLY A 147 17.31 -3.15 5.68
C GLY A 147 17.24 -3.34 4.16
N ARG A 148 16.11 -3.85 3.66
CA ARG A 148 15.87 -4.01 2.22
C ARG A 148 15.40 -2.71 1.58
N ALA A 149 15.76 -2.51 0.30
CA ALA A 149 15.25 -1.41 -0.51
C ALA A 149 13.72 -1.48 -0.61
N THR A 150 13.05 -0.35 -0.40
CA THR A 150 11.58 -0.26 -0.49
C THR A 150 11.10 -0.71 -1.87
N GLU A 151 11.83 -0.41 -2.94
CA GLU A 151 11.58 -0.91 -4.29
C GLU A 151 11.39 -2.44 -4.34
N HIS A 152 12.33 -3.19 -3.75
CA HIS A 152 12.28 -4.66 -3.76
C HIS A 152 11.14 -5.19 -2.89
N ILE A 153 10.85 -4.52 -1.77
CA ILE A 153 9.74 -4.92 -0.90
C ILE A 153 8.41 -4.69 -1.63
N LEU A 154 8.24 -3.53 -2.25
CA LEU A 154 7.03 -3.19 -2.99
C LEU A 154 6.78 -4.14 -4.17
N ALA A 155 7.83 -4.51 -4.91
CA ALA A 155 7.75 -5.49 -5.98
C ALA A 155 7.22 -6.86 -5.51
N ASP A 156 7.49 -7.23 -4.26
CA ASP A 156 6.98 -8.45 -3.64
C ASP A 156 5.55 -8.30 -3.08
N ILE A 157 5.23 -7.17 -2.44
CA ILE A 157 3.94 -7.01 -1.74
C ILE A 157 2.78 -6.71 -2.70
N LEU A 158 3.01 -5.93 -3.77
CA LEU A 158 1.93 -5.48 -4.66
C LEU A 158 1.21 -6.65 -5.37
N PRO A 159 1.90 -7.67 -5.91
CA PRO A 159 1.25 -8.87 -6.44
C PRO A 159 0.44 -9.64 -5.39
N ARG A 160 0.94 -9.72 -4.14
CA ARG A 160 0.24 -10.41 -3.04
C ARG A 160 -1.06 -9.70 -2.69
N ILE A 161 -1.04 -8.37 -2.60
CA ILE A 161 -2.24 -7.59 -2.29
C ILE A 161 -3.31 -7.80 -3.37
N LEU A 162 -2.93 -7.80 -4.66
CA LEU A 162 -3.87 -8.09 -5.74
C LEU A 162 -4.48 -9.50 -5.64
N HIS A 163 -3.68 -10.48 -5.22
CA HIS A 163 -4.14 -11.85 -5.02
C HIS A 163 -5.11 -11.99 -3.83
N ASP A 164 -4.84 -11.26 -2.76
CA ASP A 164 -5.57 -11.35 -1.48
C ASP A 164 -6.86 -10.52 -1.46
N LEU A 165 -7.09 -9.66 -2.47
CA LEU A 165 -8.34 -8.90 -2.59
C LEU A 165 -9.55 -9.85 -2.65
N TYR A 166 -10.54 -9.59 -1.79
CA TYR A 166 -11.72 -10.42 -1.75
C TYR A 166 -12.68 -10.05 -2.88
N TRP A 167 -13.15 -11.08 -3.59
CA TRP A 167 -14.18 -10.95 -4.60
C TRP A 167 -15.25 -12.04 -4.38
N PRO A 168 -16.56 -11.71 -4.38
CA PRO A 168 -17.62 -12.70 -4.24
C PRO A 168 -17.55 -13.80 -5.31
N LYS A 169 -17.14 -13.42 -6.53
CA LYS A 169 -16.79 -14.33 -7.62
C LYS A 169 -15.45 -13.88 -8.20
N THR A 170 -14.48 -14.78 -8.18
CA THR A 170 -13.13 -14.53 -8.70
C THR A 170 -12.90 -15.30 -9.99
N MET A 171 -12.18 -14.73 -10.94
CA MET A 171 -11.62 -15.47 -12.07
C MET A 171 -10.23 -15.99 -11.69
N THR A 172 -9.97 -17.26 -11.95
CA THR A 172 -8.63 -17.87 -11.83
C THR A 172 -8.00 -17.97 -13.20
N TRP A 173 -6.84 -17.33 -13.36
CA TRP A 173 -6.03 -17.42 -14.56
C TRP A 173 -5.07 -18.60 -14.41
N THR A 174 -4.90 -19.44 -15.44
CA THR A 174 -3.95 -20.58 -15.44
C THR A 174 -4.13 -21.64 -14.33
N GLY A 175 -5.37 -21.93 -13.92
CA GLY A 175 -5.68 -23.00 -12.95
C GLY A 175 -5.76 -22.53 -11.49
N LEU A 176 -5.94 -23.47 -10.56
CA LEU A 176 -6.23 -23.19 -9.13
C LEU A 176 -5.13 -22.40 -8.40
N SER A 177 -3.88 -22.51 -8.84
CA SER A 177 -2.71 -21.84 -8.24
C SER A 177 -2.33 -20.52 -8.93
N GLY A 178 -3.04 -20.12 -9.98
CA GLY A 178 -2.68 -18.93 -10.73
C GLY A 178 -3.29 -17.63 -10.18
N ALA A 179 -3.09 -16.55 -10.92
CA ALA A 179 -3.51 -15.22 -10.49
C ALA A 179 -5.04 -15.14 -10.33
N ARG A 180 -5.47 -14.40 -9.31
CA ARG A 180 -6.87 -14.23 -8.93
C ARG A 180 -7.27 -12.76 -9.05
N PHE A 181 -8.34 -12.50 -9.78
CA PHE A 181 -8.93 -11.16 -9.86
C PHE A 181 -10.38 -11.24 -10.33
N ILE A 182 -11.20 -10.23 -10.05
CA ILE A 182 -12.62 -10.23 -10.45
C ILE A 182 -12.82 -10.15 -11.97
N ARG A 183 -11.90 -9.50 -12.67
CA ARG A 183 -11.97 -9.22 -14.11
C ARG A 183 -10.60 -9.41 -14.78
N PRO A 184 -10.52 -9.58 -16.11
CA PRO A 184 -9.25 -9.59 -16.81
C PRO A 184 -8.47 -8.29 -16.58
N ILE A 185 -7.23 -8.40 -16.09
CA ILE A 185 -6.31 -7.27 -15.96
C ILE A 185 -5.76 -6.93 -17.33
N ARG A 186 -5.70 -5.64 -17.64
CA ARG A 186 -5.31 -5.10 -18.96
C ARG A 186 -4.05 -4.26 -18.93
N TRP A 187 -3.75 -3.61 -17.80
CA TRP A 187 -2.50 -2.90 -17.57
C TRP A 187 -2.23 -2.79 -16.06
N ILE A 188 -0.96 -2.57 -15.71
CA ILE A 188 -0.56 -2.27 -14.33
C ILE A 188 0.37 -1.05 -14.39
N VAL A 189 0.07 -0.04 -13.58
CA VAL A 189 1.01 1.05 -13.29
C VAL A 189 1.65 0.78 -11.95
N GLY A 190 2.97 0.84 -11.87
CA GLY A 190 3.71 0.74 -10.62
C GLY A 190 4.89 1.69 -10.65
N LEU A 191 4.74 2.87 -10.05
CA LEU A 191 5.72 3.95 -10.09
C LEU A 191 6.19 4.30 -8.68
N LEU A 192 7.48 4.13 -8.41
CA LEU A 192 8.12 4.56 -7.17
C LEU A 192 9.06 5.73 -7.48
N ASP A 193 8.75 6.92 -6.96
CA ASP A 193 9.52 8.15 -7.22
C ASP A 193 9.76 8.41 -8.73
N GLY A 194 8.71 8.17 -9.53
CA GLY A 194 8.74 8.30 -10.99
C GLY A 194 9.48 7.20 -11.76
N LYS A 195 9.90 6.12 -11.08
CA LYS A 195 10.54 4.97 -11.73
C LYS A 195 9.61 3.75 -11.74
N PRO A 196 9.47 3.05 -12.88
CA PRO A 196 8.70 1.81 -12.93
C PRO A 196 9.27 0.72 -12.02
N LEU A 197 8.42 0.10 -11.22
CA LEU A 197 8.74 -1.08 -10.42
C LEU A 197 8.82 -2.32 -11.32
N LYS A 198 9.79 -3.19 -11.04
CA LYS A 198 9.98 -4.44 -11.79
C LYS A 198 9.21 -5.59 -11.15
N PHE A 199 7.94 -5.72 -11.51
CA PHE A 199 7.13 -6.90 -11.18
C PHE A 199 6.09 -7.16 -12.26
N SER A 200 5.45 -8.33 -12.18
CA SER A 200 4.31 -8.68 -13.02
C SER A 200 3.24 -9.39 -12.20
N TYR A 201 1.98 -9.25 -12.60
CA TYR A 201 0.87 -10.01 -12.04
C TYR A 201 -0.09 -10.44 -13.15
N ALA A 202 -0.58 -11.68 -13.08
CA ALA A 202 -1.44 -12.27 -14.12
C ALA A 202 -0.85 -12.15 -15.56
N GLY A 203 0.48 -12.25 -15.70
CA GLY A 203 1.18 -12.10 -16.99
C GLY A 203 1.32 -10.66 -17.50
N ILE A 204 0.86 -9.66 -16.73
CA ILE A 204 0.97 -8.24 -17.08
C ILE A 204 2.12 -7.62 -16.28
N ALA A 205 3.10 -7.05 -16.98
CA ALA A 205 4.21 -6.32 -16.35
C ALA A 205 3.75 -4.93 -15.89
N ALA A 206 4.24 -4.52 -14.72
CA ALA A 206 4.08 -3.15 -14.26
C ALA A 206 4.90 -2.19 -15.14
N ALA A 207 4.30 -1.05 -15.46
CA ALA A 207 4.90 0.01 -16.24
C ALA A 207 4.44 1.37 -15.69
N ASP A 208 4.61 2.40 -16.49
CA ASP A 208 4.22 3.79 -16.22
C ASP A 208 3.32 4.35 -17.34
N VAL A 209 2.51 3.46 -17.89
CA VAL A 209 1.52 3.76 -18.91
C VAL A 209 0.14 3.39 -18.36
N THR A 210 -0.70 4.40 -18.15
CA THR A 210 -2.12 4.26 -17.84
C THR A 210 -2.97 4.40 -19.11
N ARG A 211 -4.29 4.32 -18.95
CA ARG A 211 -5.28 4.48 -20.03
C ARG A 211 -6.38 5.46 -19.61
N GLY A 212 -6.81 6.29 -20.55
CA GLY A 212 -7.93 7.22 -20.38
C GLY A 212 -9.28 6.52 -20.45
N HIS A 213 -10.34 7.33 -20.60
CA HIS A 213 -11.70 6.85 -20.78
C HIS A 213 -11.79 5.90 -21.99
N ARG A 214 -12.53 4.79 -21.87
CA ARG A 214 -12.56 3.74 -22.91
C ARG A 214 -12.89 4.27 -24.31
N PHE A 215 -13.82 5.23 -24.37
CA PHE A 215 -14.34 5.76 -25.63
C PHE A 215 -13.85 7.17 -25.97
N ALA A 216 -13.41 7.93 -24.96
CA ALA A 216 -13.18 9.37 -25.08
C ALA A 216 -11.74 9.80 -24.75
N GLY A 217 -10.90 8.86 -24.28
CA GLY A 217 -9.53 9.14 -23.88
C GLY A 217 -8.52 8.32 -24.68
N SER A 218 -7.24 8.66 -24.52
CA SER A 218 -6.15 7.91 -25.13
C SER A 218 -6.02 6.50 -24.54
N ALA A 219 -5.71 5.52 -25.39
CA ALA A 219 -5.44 4.14 -24.99
C ALA A 219 -4.07 3.95 -24.31
N SER A 220 -3.18 4.95 -24.37
CA SER A 220 -1.85 4.91 -23.80
C SER A 220 -1.43 6.31 -23.32
N ILE A 221 -1.18 6.43 -22.03
CA ILE A 221 -0.85 7.70 -21.37
C ILE A 221 0.34 7.45 -20.44
N ARG A 222 1.49 8.04 -20.75
CA ARG A 222 2.66 8.01 -19.88
C ARG A 222 2.41 8.89 -18.66
N VAL A 223 2.77 8.40 -17.47
CA VAL A 223 2.64 9.13 -16.21
C VAL A 223 3.93 9.07 -15.40
N ARG A 224 4.19 10.08 -14.56
CA ARG A 224 5.46 10.20 -13.81
C ARG A 224 5.30 10.35 -12.30
N SER A 225 4.14 10.77 -11.83
CA SER A 225 3.80 10.93 -10.41
C SER A 225 2.29 10.81 -10.25
N PHE A 226 1.79 10.79 -9.02
CA PHE A 226 0.35 10.81 -8.81
C PHE A 226 -0.30 12.10 -9.33
N ALA A 227 0.33 13.25 -9.11
CA ALA A 227 -0.19 14.55 -9.58
C ALA A 227 -0.25 14.62 -11.12
N ASP A 228 0.78 14.11 -11.81
CA ASP A 228 0.78 13.99 -13.27
C ASP A 228 -0.30 12.99 -13.72
N TYR A 229 -0.38 11.83 -13.08
CA TYR A 229 -1.42 10.83 -13.34
C TYR A 229 -2.84 11.40 -13.26
N GLU A 230 -3.17 12.12 -12.20
CA GLU A 230 -4.49 12.71 -12.00
C GLU A 230 -4.81 13.76 -13.08
N LYS A 231 -3.84 14.63 -13.40
CA LYS A 231 -3.97 15.61 -14.48
C LYS A 231 -4.19 14.93 -15.84
N GLN A 232 -3.37 13.94 -16.15
CA GLN A 232 -3.41 13.22 -17.42
C GLN A 232 -4.72 12.44 -17.58
N LEU A 233 -5.19 11.77 -16.52
CA LEU A 233 -6.50 11.12 -16.51
C LEU A 233 -7.64 12.10 -16.73
N ARG A 234 -7.63 13.25 -16.03
CA ARG A 234 -8.70 14.26 -16.18
C ARG A 234 -8.79 14.77 -17.62
N SER A 235 -7.65 15.08 -18.24
CA SER A 235 -7.61 15.50 -19.65
C SER A 235 -8.04 14.40 -20.64
N ASN A 236 -8.05 13.14 -20.20
CA ASN A 236 -8.47 11.97 -20.98
C ASN A 236 -9.80 11.39 -20.49
N GLY A 237 -10.65 12.23 -19.87
CA GLY A 237 -12.02 11.88 -19.52
C GLY A 237 -12.17 10.93 -18.34
N VAL A 238 -11.25 10.95 -17.38
CA VAL A 238 -11.33 10.14 -16.15
C VAL A 238 -11.10 11.03 -14.94
N VAL A 239 -12.09 11.15 -14.07
CA VAL A 239 -11.96 11.72 -12.74
C VAL A 239 -11.70 10.58 -11.78
N VAL A 240 -10.47 10.41 -11.28
CA VAL A 240 -10.08 9.22 -10.52
C VAL A 240 -10.61 9.23 -9.08
N ARG A 241 -10.74 10.40 -8.46
CA ARG A 241 -11.23 10.52 -7.07
C ARG A 241 -12.74 10.34 -7.00
N THR A 242 -13.17 9.38 -6.18
CA THR A 242 -14.58 9.08 -5.94
C THR A 242 -15.35 10.29 -5.40
N ALA A 243 -14.76 11.03 -4.44
CA ALA A 243 -15.36 12.24 -3.87
C ALA A 243 -15.60 13.34 -4.93
N GLU A 244 -14.64 13.57 -5.82
CA GLU A 244 -14.82 14.57 -6.88
C GLU A 244 -15.91 14.18 -7.89
N ARG A 245 -16.07 12.88 -8.17
CA ARG A 245 -17.16 12.39 -9.02
C ARG A 245 -18.52 12.62 -8.36
N LEU A 246 -18.63 12.31 -7.07
CA LEU A 246 -19.83 12.55 -6.27
C LEU A 246 -20.20 14.05 -6.29
N GLU A 247 -19.27 14.92 -5.92
CA GLU A 247 -19.47 16.38 -5.93
C GLU A 247 -19.86 16.92 -7.31
N LYS A 248 -19.31 16.34 -8.39
CA LYS A 248 -19.68 16.71 -9.76
C LYS A 248 -21.14 16.36 -10.03
N ILE A 249 -21.58 15.16 -9.67
CA ILE A 249 -22.96 14.71 -9.87
C ILE A 249 -23.93 15.60 -9.09
N GLU A 250 -23.68 15.80 -7.80
CA GLU A 250 -24.54 16.62 -6.93
C GLU A 250 -24.66 18.06 -7.43
N ARG A 251 -23.53 18.67 -7.81
CA ARG A 251 -23.50 20.03 -8.35
C ARG A 251 -24.30 20.15 -9.64
N GLU A 252 -24.16 19.19 -10.56
CA GLU A 252 -24.88 19.23 -11.83
C GLU A 252 -26.37 18.95 -11.65
N LEU A 253 -26.75 18.01 -10.78
CA LEU A 253 -28.15 17.76 -10.42
C LEU A 253 -28.80 19.01 -9.85
N ALA A 254 -28.15 19.69 -8.89
CA ALA A 254 -28.64 20.93 -8.31
C ALA A 254 -28.81 22.05 -9.35
N ALA A 255 -27.88 22.16 -10.30
CA ALA A 255 -27.96 23.13 -11.39
C ALA A 255 -29.14 22.85 -12.33
N HIS A 256 -29.37 21.59 -12.70
CA HIS A 256 -30.51 21.18 -13.53
C HIS A 256 -31.85 21.38 -12.81
N ALA A 257 -31.94 20.97 -11.54
CA ALA A 257 -33.14 21.12 -10.73
C ALA A 257 -33.56 22.60 -10.60
N LYS A 258 -32.60 23.49 -10.35
CA LYS A 258 -32.84 24.93 -10.29
C LYS A 258 -33.30 25.51 -11.63
N LYS A 259 -32.72 25.06 -12.76
CA LYS A 259 -33.05 25.59 -14.09
C LYS A 259 -34.45 25.19 -14.56
N GLY A 260 -34.87 23.95 -14.27
CA GLY A 260 -36.17 23.42 -14.70
C GLY A 260 -37.27 23.45 -13.65
N SER A 261 -37.03 24.05 -12.48
CA SER A 261 -37.95 24.03 -11.33
C SER A 261 -38.34 22.60 -10.91
N TYR A 262 -37.40 21.65 -11.03
CA TYR A 262 -37.60 20.26 -10.63
C TYR A 262 -37.28 20.05 -9.15
N ARG A 263 -37.88 19.02 -8.55
CA ARG A 263 -37.48 18.49 -7.25
C ARG A 263 -36.65 17.23 -7.46
N ILE A 264 -35.46 17.19 -6.86
CA ILE A 264 -34.63 15.99 -6.86
C ILE A 264 -35.26 14.96 -5.91
N HIS A 265 -35.46 13.75 -6.41
CA HIS A 265 -35.74 12.60 -5.55
C HIS A 265 -34.41 12.10 -4.98
N GLU A 266 -34.23 12.20 -3.67
CA GLU A 266 -32.98 11.83 -3.01
C GLU A 266 -32.90 10.32 -2.80
N ASP A 267 -31.92 9.70 -3.47
CA ASP A 267 -31.55 8.30 -3.26
C ASP A 267 -30.04 8.20 -3.12
N ALA A 268 -29.59 8.05 -1.88
CA ALA A 268 -28.16 7.97 -1.55
C ALA A 268 -27.50 6.70 -2.10
N ASP A 269 -28.22 5.60 -2.20
CA ASP A 269 -27.70 4.34 -2.72
C ASP A 269 -27.54 4.39 -4.23
N LEU A 270 -28.52 4.98 -4.95
CA LEU A 270 -28.41 5.26 -6.38
C LEU A 270 -27.28 6.24 -6.67
N LEU A 271 -27.18 7.34 -5.92
CA LEU A 271 -26.11 8.33 -6.09
C LEU A 271 -24.73 7.69 -5.91
N LYS A 272 -24.58 6.85 -4.89
CA LYS A 272 -23.36 6.05 -4.67
C LYS A 272 -23.11 5.10 -5.84
N LEU A 273 -24.11 4.36 -6.28
CA LEU A 273 -24.01 3.43 -7.41
C LEU A 273 -23.54 4.14 -8.68
N VAL A 274 -24.18 5.24 -9.05
CA VAL A 274 -23.86 6.06 -10.24
C VAL A 274 -22.45 6.64 -10.15
N THR A 275 -22.00 7.04 -8.97
CA THR A 275 -20.62 7.52 -8.73
C THR A 275 -19.56 6.45 -9.06
N TYR A 276 -19.88 5.18 -8.78
CA TYR A 276 -19.00 4.04 -9.07
C TYR A 276 -19.20 3.44 -10.47
N LEU A 277 -20.29 3.76 -11.17
CA LEU A 277 -20.54 3.34 -12.55
C LEU A 277 -19.80 4.18 -13.59
N ASN A 278 -19.35 5.38 -13.24
CA ASN A 278 -18.83 6.36 -14.20
C ASN A 278 -17.38 6.74 -13.92
N GLU A 279 -16.57 6.81 -14.97
CA GLU A 279 -15.22 7.42 -14.92
C GLU A 279 -15.29 8.97 -15.04
N LEU A 280 -16.29 9.49 -15.75
CA LEU A 280 -16.58 10.92 -15.91
C LEU A 280 -18.11 11.12 -15.95
N PRO A 281 -18.77 11.24 -14.78
CA PRO A 281 -20.22 11.38 -14.76
C PRO A 281 -20.64 12.72 -15.35
N SER A 282 -21.77 12.75 -16.05
CA SER A 282 -22.43 13.99 -16.49
C SER A 282 -23.93 13.83 -16.33
N VAL A 283 -24.61 14.86 -15.82
CA VAL A 283 -26.07 14.85 -15.71
C VAL A 283 -26.68 15.25 -17.05
N ILE A 284 -27.67 14.48 -17.49
CA ILE A 284 -28.42 14.74 -18.72
C ILE A 284 -29.89 14.87 -18.32
N HIS A 285 -30.56 15.87 -18.88
CA HIS A 285 -32.01 16.00 -18.78
C HIS A 285 -32.65 15.31 -19.98
N GLY A 286 -33.63 14.44 -19.71
CA GLY A 286 -34.42 13.77 -20.72
C GLY A 286 -35.88 13.70 -20.28
N ASP A 287 -36.76 13.64 -21.27
CA ASP A 287 -38.21 13.59 -21.10
C ASP A 287 -38.75 12.27 -21.67
N PHE A 288 -39.83 11.77 -21.11
CA PHE A 288 -40.55 10.60 -21.60
C PHE A 288 -41.84 11.03 -22.30
N ASP A 289 -42.28 10.26 -23.31
CA ASP A 289 -43.62 10.43 -23.85
C ASP A 289 -44.65 10.17 -22.73
N PRO A 290 -45.60 11.10 -22.47
CA PRO A 290 -46.60 10.94 -21.43
C PRO A 290 -47.37 9.61 -21.49
N ALA A 291 -47.51 8.99 -22.67
CA ALA A 291 -48.14 7.69 -22.80
C ALA A 291 -47.41 6.59 -22.01
N PHE A 292 -46.08 6.66 -21.86
CA PHE A 292 -45.29 5.72 -21.06
C PHE A 292 -45.36 5.97 -19.56
N LEU A 293 -45.84 7.16 -19.15
CA LEU A 293 -46.01 7.53 -17.74
C LEU A 293 -47.38 7.12 -17.18
N ASN A 294 -48.25 6.53 -17.99
CA ASN A 294 -49.56 6.03 -17.54
C ASN A 294 -49.46 4.61 -16.93
N LEU A 295 -48.43 4.41 -16.10
CA LEU A 295 -48.20 3.19 -15.32
C LEU A 295 -48.19 3.56 -13.84
N PRO A 296 -48.47 2.61 -12.93
CA PRO A 296 -48.29 2.83 -11.49
C PRO A 296 -46.88 3.35 -11.17
N ASP A 297 -46.80 4.30 -10.23
CA ASP A 297 -45.55 4.95 -9.82
C ASP A 297 -44.47 3.92 -9.44
N GLU A 298 -44.85 2.81 -8.80
CA GLU A 298 -43.91 1.76 -8.40
C GLU A 298 -43.23 1.11 -9.61
N ILE A 299 -43.93 0.97 -10.73
CA ILE A 299 -43.36 0.43 -11.97
C ILE A 299 -42.44 1.47 -12.62
N LEU A 300 -42.82 2.74 -12.62
CA LEU A 300 -41.99 3.81 -13.16
C LEU A 300 -40.68 3.97 -12.38
N VAL A 301 -40.73 3.94 -11.05
CA VAL A 301 -39.55 4.16 -10.20
C VAL A 301 -38.63 2.93 -10.14
N THR A 302 -39.15 1.71 -10.26
CA THR A 302 -38.31 0.50 -10.12
C THR A 302 -37.59 0.12 -11.42
N VAL A 303 -38.17 0.44 -12.58
CA VAL A 303 -37.69 -0.03 -13.89
C VAL A 303 -36.82 1.02 -14.59
N MET A 304 -36.94 2.28 -14.20
CA MET A 304 -36.23 3.43 -14.76
C MET A 304 -35.08 3.87 -13.86
#